data_AF-A0A9W9HJK4-F1
#
_entry.id   AF-A0A9W9HJK4-F1
#
_cell.length_a   1.000
_cell.length_b   1.000
_cell.length_c   1.000
_cell.angle_alpha   90.00
_cell.angle_beta   90.00
_cell.angle_gamma   90.00
#
_symmetry.space_group_name_H-M   'P 1'
#
loop_
_entity.id
_entity.type
_entity.pdbx_description
1 polymer ?
#
loop_
_entity_poly.entity_id
_entity_poly.type
_entity_poly.pdbx_seq_one_letter_code
_entity_poly.pdbx_strand_id
1 'polypeptide(L)'
;MANTEDKDEIRDQITQQLSQTPFACSSLTRLSGGTANFVYRGTPSSPDSIIIKHTKDYVASNQDFKLDAKRCHFEEAILQALDGLPSHSQGNITVKTPRVFNFDRERNTQILEDLPNSLDLKNFLLSGWCRDVSASSGRLLGRSLGCWLKSFHDWARKGEQAEIRSFLAQNESMKGLKFYVNYSMLMDTIANFPGVLEESRDVFEEVKTFAAAEMKERDHEDGFGIIHGDFWTGNVLIPNVPLVEQSDTTLFIIDWELCQIGTRALDLGQMIAELYETKLFKNVDCGVWAIQGFLEGYGPLSDDMAFRTAIHVGVHLVVWGSRVAGWGSEEKIEEVVKVGRDLIVQGWGKNKEWFERHDLECLFKQ
;
A
#
# COMPACT_ATOMS: atom_id res chain seq x y z
N MET A 1 10.62 -7.24 -19.08
CA MET A 1 10.29 -8.66 -18.87
C MET A 1 11.60 -9.41 -18.67
N ALA A 2 11.87 -9.94 -17.46
CA ALA A 2 13.01 -10.84 -17.27
C ALA A 2 12.91 -12.03 -18.22
N ASN A 3 14.02 -12.41 -18.85
CA ASN A 3 14.09 -13.53 -19.79
C ASN A 3 13.69 -14.84 -19.05
N THR A 4 13.04 -15.78 -19.72
CA THR A 4 12.54 -17.02 -19.07
C THR A 4 13.67 -17.82 -18.42
N GLU A 5 14.87 -17.78 -19.02
CA GLU A 5 16.09 -18.42 -18.51
C GLU A 5 16.51 -17.90 -17.12
N ASP A 6 16.43 -16.59 -16.87
CA ASP A 6 16.78 -16.01 -15.55
C ASP A 6 15.77 -16.41 -14.45
N LYS A 7 14.52 -16.67 -14.82
CA LYS A 7 13.46 -17.04 -13.87
C LYS A 7 13.63 -18.46 -13.34
N ASP A 8 14.06 -19.36 -14.21
CA ASP A 8 14.38 -20.73 -13.84
C ASP A 8 15.66 -20.77 -13.00
N GLU A 9 16.68 -19.96 -13.34
CA GLU A 9 17.90 -19.87 -12.55
C GLU A 9 17.65 -19.40 -11.11
N ILE A 10 16.86 -18.34 -10.91
CA ILE A 10 16.55 -17.84 -9.56
C ILE A 10 15.76 -18.87 -8.75
N ARG A 11 14.81 -19.59 -9.37
CA ARG A 11 14.07 -20.66 -8.70
C ARG A 11 15.03 -21.77 -8.24
N ASP A 12 15.96 -22.15 -9.10
CA ASP A 12 16.90 -23.24 -8.82
C ASP A 12 17.91 -22.83 -7.73
N GLN A 13 18.39 -21.58 -7.74
CA GLN A 13 19.20 -21.00 -6.66
C GLN A 13 18.46 -21.04 -5.32
N ILE A 14 17.19 -20.61 -5.28
CA ILE A 14 16.36 -20.66 -4.08
C ILE A 14 16.16 -22.11 -3.63
N THR A 15 15.89 -23.03 -4.55
CA THR A 15 15.71 -24.46 -4.22
C THR A 15 16.96 -25.03 -3.55
N GLN A 16 18.13 -24.75 -4.11
CA GLN A 16 19.41 -25.18 -3.54
C GLN A 16 19.63 -24.55 -2.15
N GLN A 17 19.37 -23.26 -2.00
CA GLN A 17 19.48 -22.53 -0.74
C GLN A 17 18.60 -23.15 0.35
N LEU A 18 17.33 -23.44 0.03
CA LEU A 18 16.38 -23.99 1.00
C LEU A 18 16.65 -25.44 1.36
N SER A 19 17.31 -26.22 0.48
CA SER A 19 17.55 -27.66 0.68
C SER A 19 18.28 -28.02 1.97
N GLN A 20 19.08 -27.09 2.51
CA GLN A 20 19.86 -27.27 3.74
C GLN A 20 19.18 -26.64 4.97
N THR A 21 17.92 -26.21 4.84
CA THR A 21 17.16 -25.54 5.89
C THR A 21 15.91 -26.36 6.25
N PRO A 22 15.27 -26.10 7.42
CA PRO A 22 13.96 -26.68 7.73
C PRO A 22 12.86 -26.36 6.70
N PHE A 23 13.09 -25.35 5.86
CA PHE A 23 12.17 -24.88 4.82
C PHE A 23 12.44 -25.50 3.44
N ALA A 24 13.16 -26.62 3.38
CA ALA A 24 13.34 -27.39 2.15
C ALA A 24 11.98 -27.72 1.53
N CYS A 25 11.76 -27.22 0.31
CA CYS A 25 10.47 -27.29 -0.36
C CYS A 25 10.40 -28.47 -1.33
N SER A 26 9.28 -29.20 -1.28
CA SER A 26 8.92 -30.21 -2.29
C SER A 26 8.49 -29.58 -3.61
N SER A 27 7.98 -28.35 -3.58
CA SER A 27 7.64 -27.56 -4.76
C SER A 27 7.81 -26.06 -4.50
N LEU A 28 8.13 -25.31 -5.56
CA LEU A 28 8.16 -23.84 -5.57
C LEU A 28 7.35 -23.34 -6.77
N THR A 29 6.27 -22.62 -6.49
CA THR A 29 5.39 -22.02 -7.51
C THR A 29 5.59 -20.51 -7.52
N ARG A 30 5.93 -19.96 -8.69
CA ARG A 30 6.06 -18.51 -8.83
C ARG A 30 4.71 -17.83 -8.65
N LEU A 31 4.67 -16.79 -7.82
CA LEU A 31 3.49 -15.93 -7.69
C LEU A 31 3.57 -14.74 -8.65
N SER A 32 2.43 -14.37 -9.20
CA SER A 32 2.20 -13.14 -9.98
C SER A 32 1.78 -11.99 -9.07
N GLY A 33 1.87 -10.75 -9.56
CA GLY A 33 1.37 -9.56 -8.85
C GLY A 33 2.47 -8.63 -8.33
N GLY A 34 3.53 -9.19 -7.74
CA GLY A 34 4.69 -8.42 -7.28
C GLY A 34 5.57 -7.93 -8.44
N THR A 35 5.93 -6.64 -8.46
CA THR A 35 6.75 -6.04 -9.52
C THR A 35 8.24 -6.02 -9.17
N ALA A 36 8.59 -5.73 -7.92
CA ALA A 36 9.96 -5.49 -7.49
C ALA A 36 10.75 -6.77 -7.15
N ASN A 37 10.11 -7.80 -6.60
CA ASN A 37 10.80 -8.97 -6.03
C ASN A 37 10.46 -10.28 -6.72
N PHE A 38 11.31 -11.28 -6.50
CA PHE A 38 11.08 -12.65 -6.92
C PHE A 38 10.31 -13.43 -5.86
N VAL A 39 8.98 -13.53 -6.03
CA VAL A 39 8.08 -14.13 -5.02
C VAL A 39 7.61 -15.52 -5.43
N TYR A 40 7.77 -16.50 -4.54
CA TYR A 40 7.35 -17.89 -4.73
C TYR A 40 6.53 -18.36 -3.54
N ARG A 41 5.57 -19.25 -3.78
CA ARG A 41 4.95 -20.08 -2.74
C ARG A 41 5.65 -21.43 -2.72
N GLY A 42 6.12 -21.83 -1.55
CA GLY A 42 6.78 -23.11 -1.33
C GLY A 42 5.97 -24.05 -0.44
N THR A 43 6.21 -25.36 -0.60
CA THR A 43 5.60 -26.42 0.21
C THR A 43 6.68 -27.20 0.96
N PRO A 44 7.06 -26.76 2.18
CA PRO A 44 8.00 -27.48 3.03
C PRO A 44 7.29 -28.61 3.80
N SER A 45 8.00 -29.28 4.71
CA SER A 45 7.42 -30.34 5.56
C SER A 45 6.50 -29.79 6.66
N SER A 46 6.82 -28.60 7.16
CA SER A 46 5.98 -27.81 8.08
C SER A 46 6.49 -26.37 8.07
N PRO A 47 5.63 -25.33 8.00
CA PRO A 47 4.17 -25.40 7.84
C PRO A 47 3.75 -25.88 6.43
N ASP A 48 2.44 -26.02 6.18
CA ASP A 48 1.89 -26.51 4.90
C ASP A 48 2.31 -25.67 3.68
N SER A 49 2.47 -24.36 3.87
CA SER A 49 3.00 -23.46 2.87
C SER A 49 3.73 -22.27 3.46
N ILE A 50 4.67 -21.72 2.68
CA ILE A 50 5.45 -20.52 2.99
C ILE A 50 5.52 -19.61 1.78
N ILE A 51 5.75 -18.32 2.01
CA ILE A 51 6.13 -17.37 0.97
C ILE A 51 7.64 -17.17 1.00
N ILE A 52 8.28 -17.24 -0.16
CA ILE A 52 9.69 -16.92 -0.34
C ILE A 52 9.77 -15.66 -1.18
N LYS A 53 10.39 -14.62 -0.63
CA LYS A 53 10.62 -13.34 -1.30
C LYS A 53 12.12 -13.13 -1.47
N HIS A 54 12.57 -13.19 -2.72
CA HIS A 54 13.98 -13.00 -3.09
C HIS A 54 14.19 -11.64 -3.76
N THR A 55 15.13 -10.87 -3.24
CA THR A 55 15.35 -9.48 -3.63
C THR A 55 16.66 -9.31 -4.40
N LYS A 56 16.58 -8.66 -5.56
CA LYS A 56 17.73 -8.24 -6.37
C LYS A 56 17.89 -6.72 -6.33
N ASP A 57 19.03 -6.23 -6.82
CA ASP A 57 19.37 -4.82 -6.99
C ASP A 57 18.67 -4.15 -8.20
N TYR A 58 17.59 -4.78 -8.67
CA TYR A 58 16.72 -4.32 -9.74
C TYR A 58 15.28 -4.81 -9.51
N VAL A 59 14.34 -4.23 -10.26
CA VAL A 59 12.92 -4.60 -10.24
C VAL A 59 12.71 -5.90 -11.02
N ALA A 60 12.09 -6.92 -10.42
CA ALA A 60 11.90 -8.23 -11.05
C ALA A 60 11.14 -8.19 -12.40
N SER A 61 10.24 -7.23 -12.60
CA SER A 61 9.52 -7.02 -13.87
C SER A 61 10.38 -6.31 -14.94
N ASN A 62 11.39 -5.54 -14.54
CA ASN A 62 12.26 -4.74 -15.40
C ASN A 62 13.69 -4.65 -14.83
N GLN A 63 14.60 -5.48 -15.33
CA GLN A 63 15.99 -5.59 -14.84
C GLN A 63 16.84 -4.33 -15.10
N ASP A 64 16.43 -3.50 -16.06
CA ASP A 64 17.08 -2.22 -16.37
C ASP A 64 16.77 -1.16 -15.31
N PHE A 65 15.66 -1.34 -14.59
CA PHE A 65 15.30 -0.47 -13.48
C PHE A 65 16.03 -0.93 -12.21
N LYS A 66 17.16 -0.28 -11.90
CA LYS A 66 17.93 -0.53 -10.68
C LYS A 66 17.17 -0.05 -9.45
N LEU A 67 17.17 -0.89 -8.42
CA LEU A 67 16.48 -0.64 -7.15
C LEU A 67 17.26 -1.29 -6.02
N ASP A 68 17.62 -0.53 -4.99
CA ASP A 68 18.51 -1.00 -3.93
C ASP A 68 17.96 -2.28 -3.26
N ALA A 69 18.78 -3.33 -3.21
CA ALA A 69 18.42 -4.59 -2.59
C ALA A 69 18.29 -4.47 -1.07
N LYS A 70 18.90 -3.46 -0.43
CA LYS A 70 18.79 -3.23 1.03
C LYS A 70 17.36 -2.99 1.50
N ARG A 71 16.42 -2.69 0.60
CA ARG A 71 14.98 -2.60 0.90
C ARG A 71 14.42 -3.84 1.63
N CYS A 72 14.95 -5.03 1.34
CA CYS A 72 14.52 -6.25 2.05
C CYS A 72 15.04 -6.33 3.50
N HIS A 73 16.12 -5.61 3.85
CA HIS A 73 16.61 -5.54 5.24
C HIS A 73 15.72 -4.62 6.07
N PHE A 74 15.18 -3.56 5.47
CA PHE A 74 14.17 -2.72 6.13
C PHE A 74 12.85 -3.47 6.32
N GLU A 75 12.40 -4.21 5.30
CA GLU A 75 11.22 -5.08 5.38
C GLU A 75 11.36 -6.13 6.50
N GLU A 76 12.48 -6.84 6.55
CA GLU A 76 12.71 -7.85 7.61
C GLU A 76 12.73 -7.21 9.00
N ALA A 77 13.43 -6.10 9.19
CA ALA A 77 13.52 -5.43 10.48
C ALA A 77 12.16 -4.95 10.99
N ILE A 78 11.32 -4.36 10.13
CA ILE A 78 9.99 -3.91 10.55
C ILE A 78 9.05 -5.09 10.80
N LEU A 79 9.08 -6.14 9.97
CA LEU A 79 8.23 -7.31 10.18
C LEU A 79 8.59 -8.05 11.49
N GLN A 80 9.88 -8.15 11.82
CA GLN A 80 10.31 -8.68 13.13
C GLN A 80 9.81 -7.81 14.29
N ALA A 81 9.87 -6.48 14.17
CA ALA A 81 9.35 -5.59 15.21
C ALA A 81 7.81 -5.72 15.34
N LEU A 82 7.11 -5.92 14.23
CA LEU A 82 5.65 -6.06 14.17
C LEU A 82 5.14 -7.37 14.77
N ASP A 83 5.98 -8.37 15.01
CA ASP A 83 5.60 -9.53 15.84
C ASP A 83 5.17 -9.11 17.25
N GLY A 84 5.62 -7.94 17.73
CA GLY A 84 5.19 -7.32 18.97
C GLY A 84 3.91 -6.49 18.88
N LEU A 85 3.34 -6.28 17.68
CA LEU A 85 2.06 -5.60 17.46
C LEU A 85 0.93 -6.64 17.49
N PRO A 86 -0.01 -6.57 18.45
CA PRO A 86 -1.16 -7.48 18.46
C PRO A 86 -1.98 -7.36 17.18
N SER A 87 -2.50 -8.49 16.70
CA SER A 87 -3.50 -8.48 15.63
C SER A 87 -4.71 -7.66 16.05
N HIS A 88 -5.29 -6.92 15.12
CA HIS A 88 -6.53 -6.19 15.37
C HIS A 88 -7.72 -7.04 14.91
N SER A 89 -8.65 -7.34 15.81
CA SER A 89 -9.86 -8.09 15.48
C SER A 89 -11.09 -7.21 15.71
N GLN A 90 -11.91 -7.06 14.67
CA GLN A 90 -13.16 -6.30 14.68
C GLN A 90 -14.26 -7.15 14.07
N GLY A 91 -15.21 -7.58 14.89
CA GLY A 91 -16.21 -8.58 14.46
C GLY A 91 -15.53 -9.88 14.05
N ASN A 92 -15.85 -10.38 12.86
CA ASN A 92 -15.26 -11.58 12.25
C ASN A 92 -14.01 -11.28 11.41
N ILE A 93 -13.50 -10.05 11.37
CA ILE A 93 -12.31 -9.69 10.59
C ILE A 93 -11.12 -9.49 11.50
N THR A 94 -10.02 -10.19 11.22
CA THR A 94 -8.73 -10.00 11.89
C THR A 94 -7.70 -9.48 10.89
N VAL A 95 -7.02 -8.38 11.23
CA VAL A 95 -5.95 -7.79 10.42
C VAL A 95 -4.63 -7.97 11.14
N LYS A 96 -3.62 -8.50 10.45
CA LYS A 96 -2.27 -8.69 10.97
C LYS A 96 -1.20 -8.60 9.86
N THR A 97 0.07 -8.68 10.24
CA THR A 97 1.19 -8.89 9.32
C THR A 97 1.57 -10.37 9.23
N PRO A 98 2.22 -10.80 8.13
CA PRO A 98 2.85 -12.12 8.08
C PRO A 98 4.05 -12.16 9.04
N ARG A 99 4.25 -13.30 9.68
CA ARG A 99 5.47 -13.55 10.47
C ARG A 99 6.68 -13.81 9.56
N VAL A 100 7.86 -13.38 9.99
CA VAL A 100 9.13 -13.75 9.36
C VAL A 100 9.60 -15.07 9.97
N PHE A 101 9.63 -16.14 9.18
CA PHE A 101 10.15 -17.42 9.64
C PHE A 101 11.67 -17.49 9.56
N ASN A 102 12.26 -16.88 8.53
CA ASN A 102 13.71 -16.83 8.35
C ASN A 102 14.11 -15.71 7.38
N PHE A 103 15.35 -15.22 7.50
CA PHE A 103 15.93 -14.31 6.53
C PHE A 103 17.41 -14.65 6.30
N ASP A 104 17.74 -15.02 5.06
CA ASP A 104 19.13 -15.10 4.61
C ASP A 104 19.59 -13.73 4.13
N ARG A 105 20.28 -13.01 5.01
CA ARG A 105 20.84 -11.66 4.74
C ARG A 105 21.89 -11.65 3.63
N GLU A 106 22.64 -12.73 3.44
CA GLU A 106 23.69 -12.78 2.41
C GLU A 106 23.08 -12.87 1.01
N ARG A 107 21.98 -13.62 0.89
CA ARG A 107 21.29 -13.88 -0.39
C ARG A 107 20.06 -13.02 -0.60
N ASN A 108 19.67 -12.18 0.36
CA ASN A 108 18.47 -11.36 0.33
C ASN A 108 17.20 -12.20 0.09
N THR A 109 17.07 -13.32 0.80
CA THR A 109 15.93 -14.24 0.68
C THR A 109 15.17 -14.29 2.00
N GLN A 110 13.93 -13.81 2.00
CA GLN A 110 13.00 -13.84 3.13
C GLN A 110 12.07 -15.05 3.01
N ILE A 111 11.80 -15.70 4.15
CA ILE A 111 10.78 -16.74 4.29
C ILE A 111 9.70 -16.23 5.24
N LEU A 112 8.48 -16.13 4.73
CA LEU A 112 7.36 -15.47 5.38
C LEU A 112 6.18 -16.44 5.55
N GLU A 113 5.33 -16.14 6.53
CA GLU A 113 4.02 -16.77 6.71
C GLU A 113 3.16 -16.59 5.45
N ASP A 114 2.60 -17.68 4.95
CA ASP A 114 1.64 -17.66 3.84
C ASP A 114 0.22 -17.47 4.36
N LEU A 115 -0.61 -16.80 3.55
CA LEU A 115 -2.06 -16.84 3.66
C LEU A 115 -2.57 -17.66 2.47
N PRO A 116 -2.84 -18.96 2.64
CA PRO A 116 -3.21 -19.84 1.54
C PRO A 116 -4.53 -19.43 0.89
N ASN A 117 -4.66 -19.68 -0.41
CA ASN A 117 -5.87 -19.37 -1.19
C ASN A 117 -6.35 -17.91 -1.00
N SER A 118 -5.41 -16.96 -1.02
CA SER A 118 -5.69 -15.53 -0.94
C SER A 118 -5.56 -14.83 -2.30
N LEU A 119 -6.16 -13.65 -2.39
CA LEU A 119 -5.93 -12.65 -3.43
C LEU A 119 -5.70 -11.29 -2.76
N ASP A 120 -5.16 -10.32 -3.50
CA ASP A 120 -5.11 -8.95 -3.02
C ASP A 120 -6.52 -8.30 -3.00
N LEU A 121 -6.70 -7.32 -2.12
CA LEU A 121 -7.96 -6.62 -1.92
C LEU A 121 -8.41 -5.89 -3.18
N LYS A 122 -7.50 -5.39 -4.01
CA LYS A 122 -7.86 -4.74 -5.29
C LYS A 122 -8.61 -5.72 -6.19
N ASN A 123 -8.05 -6.92 -6.38
CA ASN A 123 -8.68 -7.97 -7.15
C ASN A 123 -9.96 -8.49 -6.48
N PHE A 124 -10.04 -8.53 -5.16
CA PHE A 124 -11.26 -8.89 -4.44
C PHE A 124 -12.41 -7.90 -4.71
N LEU A 125 -12.13 -6.60 -4.64
CA LEU A 125 -13.10 -5.54 -4.90
C LEU A 125 -13.61 -5.53 -6.35
N LEU A 126 -12.79 -6.01 -7.30
CA LEU A 126 -13.16 -6.15 -8.71
C LEU A 126 -13.80 -7.49 -9.06
N SER A 127 -13.70 -8.47 -8.17
CA SER A 127 -14.24 -9.81 -8.39
C SER A 127 -15.77 -9.85 -8.30
N GLY A 128 -16.35 -11.01 -8.66
CA GLY A 128 -17.77 -11.27 -8.42
C GLY A 128 -18.16 -11.16 -6.94
N TRP A 129 -17.22 -11.38 -6.02
CA TRP A 129 -17.48 -11.40 -4.58
C TRP A 129 -17.96 -10.07 -4.02
N CYS A 130 -17.45 -8.94 -4.52
CA CYS A 130 -17.82 -7.61 -4.03
C CYS A 130 -19.15 -7.10 -4.64
N ARG A 131 -19.73 -7.77 -5.65
CA ARG A 131 -21.08 -7.39 -6.15
C ARG A 131 -22.18 -7.59 -5.12
N ASP A 132 -22.02 -8.62 -4.28
CA ASP A 132 -23.00 -9.00 -3.26
C ASP A 132 -22.62 -8.50 -1.86
N VAL A 133 -21.52 -7.75 -1.74
CA VAL A 133 -21.12 -7.15 -0.45
C VAL A 133 -22.14 -6.08 -0.07
N SER A 134 -22.71 -6.22 1.13
CA SER A 134 -23.59 -5.21 1.70
C SER A 134 -22.81 -3.97 2.14
N ALA A 135 -23.49 -2.84 2.29
CA ALA A 135 -22.88 -1.63 2.85
C ALA A 135 -22.32 -1.84 4.27
N SER A 136 -22.95 -2.69 5.09
CA SER A 136 -22.44 -3.05 6.42
C SER A 136 -21.13 -3.82 6.34
N SER A 137 -21.04 -4.83 5.46
CA SER A 137 -19.84 -5.63 5.26
C SER A 137 -18.69 -4.81 4.67
N GLY A 138 -18.98 -3.94 3.69
CA GLY A 138 -17.98 -3.02 3.12
C GLY A 138 -17.42 -2.05 4.18
N ARG A 139 -18.28 -1.48 5.03
CA ARG A 139 -17.84 -0.64 6.16
C ARG A 139 -17.07 -1.43 7.21
N LEU A 140 -17.46 -2.65 7.54
CA LEU A 140 -16.74 -3.49 8.50
C LEU A 140 -15.33 -3.81 8.01
N LEU A 141 -15.18 -4.14 6.73
CA LEU A 141 -13.88 -4.36 6.09
C LEU A 141 -12.99 -3.12 6.20
N GLY A 142 -13.51 -1.97 5.76
CA GLY A 142 -12.82 -0.69 5.87
C GLY A 142 -12.41 -0.37 7.31
N ARG A 143 -13.36 -0.48 8.25
CA ARG A 143 -13.14 -0.20 9.68
C ARG A 143 -12.05 -1.07 10.29
N SER A 144 -12.02 -2.35 9.94
CA SER A 144 -10.98 -3.27 10.42
C SER A 144 -9.58 -2.84 9.96
N LEU A 145 -9.45 -2.42 8.70
CA LEU A 145 -8.18 -1.88 8.16
C LEU A 145 -7.81 -0.55 8.80
N GLY A 146 -8.78 0.35 9.00
CA GLY A 146 -8.58 1.66 9.61
C GLY A 146 -8.11 1.56 11.06
N CYS A 147 -8.79 0.74 11.86
CA CYS A 147 -8.43 0.47 13.25
C CYS A 147 -7.03 -0.15 13.36
N TRP A 148 -6.71 -1.10 12.47
CA TRP A 148 -5.37 -1.69 12.45
C TRP A 148 -4.30 -0.65 12.10
N LEU A 149 -4.52 0.19 11.07
CA LEU A 149 -3.55 1.21 10.68
C LEU A 149 -3.34 2.25 11.79
N LYS A 150 -4.41 2.65 12.48
CA LYS A 150 -4.32 3.52 13.67
C LYS A 150 -3.51 2.87 14.78
N SER A 151 -3.77 1.59 15.06
CA SER A 151 -3.04 0.81 16.07
C SER A 151 -1.55 0.71 15.72
N PHE A 152 -1.22 0.49 14.45
CA PHE A 152 0.15 0.49 13.94
C PHE A 152 0.81 1.86 14.12
N HIS A 153 0.18 2.95 13.67
CA HIS A 153 0.73 4.30 13.81
C HIS A 153 0.92 4.74 15.28
N ASP A 154 0.03 4.31 16.18
CA ASP A 154 0.15 4.56 17.61
C ASP A 154 1.26 3.71 18.24
N TRP A 155 1.31 2.43 17.90
CA TRP A 155 2.37 1.51 18.33
C TRP A 155 3.75 2.03 17.92
N ALA A 156 3.87 2.47 16.67
CA ALA A 156 5.11 3.00 16.11
C ALA A 156 5.61 4.24 16.87
N ARG A 157 4.73 5.05 17.45
CA ARG A 157 5.10 6.25 18.22
C ARG A 157 5.67 5.93 19.60
N LYS A 158 5.42 4.75 20.15
CA LYS A 158 5.86 4.41 21.50
C LYS A 158 7.39 4.45 21.62
N GLY A 159 7.88 4.75 22.82
CA GLY A 159 9.31 4.90 23.10
C GLY A 159 10.10 3.61 22.86
N GLU A 160 9.48 2.46 23.08
CA GLU A 160 10.03 1.13 22.83
C GLU A 160 10.40 0.91 21.36
N GLN A 161 9.80 1.68 20.44
CA GLN A 161 10.06 1.59 18.99
C GLN A 161 11.14 2.56 18.52
N ALA A 162 11.90 3.20 19.42
CA ALA A 162 12.93 4.17 19.05
C ALA A 162 14.04 3.59 18.16
N GLU A 163 14.46 2.35 18.41
CA GLU A 163 15.51 1.69 17.62
C GLU A 163 15.07 1.41 16.19
N ILE A 164 13.91 0.76 16.00
CA ILE A 164 13.37 0.49 14.66
C ILE A 164 13.09 1.78 13.89
N ARG A 165 12.60 2.82 14.58
CA ARG A 165 12.40 4.16 13.98
C ARG A 165 13.71 4.75 13.45
N SER A 166 14.79 4.68 14.23
CA SER A 166 16.11 5.14 13.81
C SER A 166 16.70 4.31 12.67
N PHE A 167 16.38 3.02 12.61
CA PHE A 167 16.78 2.17 11.51
C PHE A 167 16.04 2.52 10.22
N LEU A 168 14.71 2.63 10.26
CA LEU A 168 13.88 2.97 9.11
C LEU A 168 14.09 4.39 8.59
N ALA A 169 14.60 5.31 9.42
CA ALA A 169 15.02 6.64 8.98
C ALA A 169 16.13 6.60 7.92
N GLN A 170 16.86 5.47 7.80
CA GLN A 170 17.92 5.26 6.82
C GLN A 170 17.41 4.71 5.49
N ASN A 171 16.11 4.39 5.36
CA ASN A 171 15.51 3.93 4.10
C ASN A 171 15.28 5.10 3.11
N GLU A 172 16.28 5.97 2.96
CA GLU A 172 16.20 7.21 2.19
C GLU A 172 16.02 6.96 0.69
N SER A 173 16.53 5.84 0.18
CA SER A 173 16.34 5.46 -1.22
C SER A 173 14.87 5.21 -1.55
N MET A 174 14.16 4.45 -0.71
CA MET A 174 12.73 4.19 -0.91
C MET A 174 11.89 5.45 -0.63
N LYS A 175 12.32 6.30 0.31
CA LYS A 175 11.72 7.62 0.53
C LYS A 175 11.84 8.53 -0.68
N GLY A 176 13.02 8.58 -1.29
CA GLY A 176 13.27 9.28 -2.54
C GLY A 176 12.42 8.74 -3.68
N LEU A 177 12.31 7.40 -3.80
CA LEU A 177 11.46 6.77 -4.80
C LEU A 177 9.99 7.16 -4.62
N LYS A 178 9.42 7.07 -3.41
CA LYS A 178 8.03 7.46 -3.15
C LYS A 178 7.77 8.94 -3.40
N PHE A 179 8.73 9.81 -3.08
CA PHE A 179 8.63 11.22 -3.45
C PHE A 179 8.62 11.42 -4.96
N TYR A 180 9.54 10.75 -5.68
CA TYR A 180 9.62 10.84 -7.13
C TYR A 180 8.33 10.39 -7.81
N VAL A 181 7.85 9.19 -7.49
CA VAL A 181 6.67 8.62 -8.16
C VAL A 181 5.40 9.39 -7.84
N ASN A 182 5.27 10.00 -6.67
CA ASN A 182 4.07 10.75 -6.33
C ASN A 182 4.15 12.20 -6.83
N TYR A 183 5.22 12.92 -6.54
CA TYR A 183 5.25 14.38 -6.71
C TYR A 183 6.08 14.84 -7.90
N SER A 184 7.12 14.10 -8.30
CA SER A 184 7.85 14.45 -9.53
C SER A 184 7.05 14.02 -10.75
N MET A 185 6.51 12.80 -10.75
CA MET A 185 5.65 12.33 -11.85
C MET A 185 4.33 13.09 -11.95
N LEU A 186 3.83 13.73 -10.87
CA LEU A 186 2.69 14.65 -10.96
C LEU A 186 2.95 15.74 -12.00
N MET A 187 4.14 16.36 -11.94
CA MET A 187 4.55 17.40 -12.88
C MET A 187 4.69 16.84 -14.30
N ASP A 188 5.28 15.65 -14.45
CA ASP A 188 5.45 15.00 -15.74
C ASP A 188 4.09 14.66 -16.38
N THR A 189 3.07 14.37 -15.56
CA THR A 189 1.73 14.00 -16.03
C THR A 189 0.99 15.17 -16.67
N ILE A 190 1.36 16.42 -16.39
CA ILE A 190 0.73 17.60 -16.98
C ILE A 190 0.80 17.54 -18.52
N ALA A 191 1.94 17.10 -19.07
CA ALA A 191 2.13 16.99 -20.52
C ALA A 191 1.18 15.99 -21.19
N ASN A 192 0.65 15.03 -20.44
CA ASN A 192 -0.31 14.04 -20.95
C ASN A 192 -1.74 14.57 -20.97
N PHE A 193 -2.07 15.55 -20.11
CA PHE A 193 -3.42 16.12 -19.97
C PHE A 193 -3.38 17.66 -19.86
N PRO A 194 -2.78 18.40 -20.81
CA PRO A 194 -2.54 19.83 -20.68
C PRO A 194 -3.85 20.62 -20.54
N GLY A 195 -4.90 20.24 -21.29
CA GLY A 195 -6.22 20.90 -21.20
C GLY A 195 -6.95 20.71 -19.87
N VAL A 196 -6.47 19.80 -19.01
CA VAL A 196 -7.04 19.56 -17.67
C VAL A 196 -6.14 20.11 -16.58
N LEU A 197 -4.82 19.91 -16.70
CA LEU A 197 -3.86 20.07 -15.61
C LEU A 197 -3.06 21.37 -15.67
N GLU A 198 -2.87 21.98 -16.85
CA GLU A 198 -1.94 23.11 -17.02
C GLU A 198 -2.35 24.33 -16.18
N GLU A 199 -3.66 24.61 -16.07
CA GLU A 199 -4.18 25.73 -15.27
C GLU A 199 -3.87 25.60 -13.77
N SER A 200 -3.57 24.39 -13.29
CA SER A 200 -3.25 24.11 -11.88
C SER A 200 -1.75 23.84 -11.63
N ARG A 201 -0.89 24.11 -12.62
CA ARG A 201 0.57 23.87 -12.53
C ARG A 201 1.17 24.50 -11.28
N ASP A 202 0.88 25.77 -11.01
CA ASP A 202 1.46 26.50 -9.88
C ASP A 202 1.13 25.81 -8.54
N VAL A 203 -0.12 25.35 -8.39
CA VAL A 203 -0.54 24.58 -7.20
C VAL A 203 0.22 23.25 -7.09
N PHE A 204 0.47 22.57 -8.21
CA PHE A 204 1.23 21.31 -8.19
C PHE A 204 2.70 21.54 -7.82
N GLU A 205 3.30 22.66 -8.25
CA GLU A 205 4.65 23.06 -7.88
C GLU A 205 4.74 23.37 -6.37
N GLU A 206 3.75 24.05 -5.82
CA GLU A 206 3.65 24.32 -4.38
C GLU A 206 3.49 23.02 -3.58
N VAL A 207 2.60 22.12 -4.00
CA VAL A 207 2.41 20.79 -3.38
C VAL A 207 3.68 19.95 -3.43
N LYS A 208 4.39 19.93 -4.57
CA LYS A 208 5.67 19.23 -4.71
C LYS A 208 6.74 19.83 -3.79
N THR A 209 6.80 21.16 -3.71
CA THR A 209 7.74 21.87 -2.83
C THR A 209 7.47 21.57 -1.37
N PHE A 210 6.20 21.58 -0.97
CA PHE A 210 5.77 21.20 0.37
C PHE A 210 6.16 19.76 0.71
N ALA A 211 5.86 18.80 -0.17
CA ALA A 211 6.27 17.41 0.01
C ALA A 211 7.79 17.23 0.08
N ALA A 212 8.56 18.05 -0.65
CA ALA A 212 10.02 18.03 -0.58
C ALA A 212 10.55 18.57 0.76
N ALA A 213 9.84 19.51 1.39
CA ALA A 213 10.15 19.96 2.74
C ALA A 213 9.89 18.85 3.77
N GLU A 214 8.76 18.13 3.68
CA GLU A 214 8.44 16.97 4.53
C GLU A 214 9.49 15.85 4.43
N MET A 215 10.23 15.74 3.32
CA MET A 215 11.32 14.76 3.23
C MET A 215 12.44 15.00 4.25
N LYS A 216 12.66 16.26 4.61
CA LYS A 216 13.69 16.69 5.56
C LYS A 216 13.22 16.61 7.01
N GLU A 217 11.92 16.42 7.22
CA GLU A 217 11.34 16.33 8.55
C GLU A 217 11.87 15.09 9.28
N ARG A 218 12.28 15.31 10.52
CA ARG A 218 12.80 14.29 11.44
C ARG A 218 11.97 14.24 12.72
N ASP A 219 11.12 15.22 12.97
CA ASP A 219 10.28 15.30 14.15
C ASP A 219 9.15 14.27 14.08
N HIS A 220 8.89 13.66 15.24
CA HIS A 220 7.89 12.61 15.41
C HIS A 220 6.62 13.18 16.05
N GLU A 221 6.18 14.33 15.54
CA GLU A 221 4.95 14.99 15.96
C GLU A 221 3.70 14.25 15.43
N ASP A 222 2.53 14.68 15.88
CA ASP A 222 1.26 14.11 15.45
C ASP A 222 1.09 14.23 13.93
N GLY A 223 1.02 13.08 13.27
CA GLY A 223 0.89 12.99 11.82
C GLY A 223 2.15 12.56 11.06
N PHE A 224 3.31 12.46 11.73
CA PHE A 224 4.57 12.02 11.13
C PHE A 224 5.21 10.88 11.94
N GLY A 225 5.83 9.90 11.27
CA GLY A 225 6.40 8.74 11.96
C GLY A 225 6.67 7.56 11.03
N ILE A 226 6.75 6.36 11.60
CA ILE A 226 6.84 5.13 10.79
C ILE A 226 5.53 4.96 10.03
N ILE A 227 5.64 4.81 8.71
CA ILE A 227 4.56 4.48 7.79
C ILE A 227 4.92 3.20 7.04
N HIS A 228 3.91 2.51 6.51
CA HIS A 228 4.13 1.41 5.58
C HIS A 228 4.77 1.92 4.28
N GLY A 229 4.40 3.13 3.83
CA GLY A 229 4.98 3.79 2.65
C GLY A 229 4.47 3.26 1.32
N ASP A 230 3.65 2.21 1.35
CA ASP A 230 2.93 1.63 0.20
C ASP A 230 1.67 0.92 0.68
N PHE A 231 0.88 1.60 1.52
CA PHE A 231 -0.35 1.03 2.08
C PHE A 231 -1.50 1.17 1.08
N TRP A 232 -1.69 0.17 0.22
CA TRP A 232 -2.77 0.14 -0.76
C TRP A 232 -3.45 -1.23 -0.87
N THR A 233 -4.55 -1.29 -1.60
CA THR A 233 -5.38 -2.48 -1.77
C THR A 233 -4.62 -3.67 -2.39
N GLY A 234 -3.56 -3.44 -3.16
CA GLY A 234 -2.68 -4.51 -3.66
C GLY A 234 -1.80 -5.18 -2.60
N ASN A 235 -1.54 -4.48 -1.49
CA ASN A 235 -0.70 -4.95 -0.38
C ASN A 235 -1.54 -5.45 0.82
N VAL A 236 -2.83 -5.67 0.61
CA VAL A 236 -3.73 -6.30 1.56
C VAL A 236 -4.19 -7.64 0.98
N LEU A 237 -3.75 -8.76 1.56
CA LEU A 237 -4.25 -10.07 1.18
C LEU A 237 -5.53 -10.40 1.94
N ILE A 238 -6.49 -10.96 1.22
CA ILE A 238 -7.79 -11.44 1.73
C ILE A 238 -8.05 -12.86 1.22
N PRO A 239 -8.69 -13.75 2.00
CA PRO A 239 -9.08 -15.07 1.54
C PRO A 239 -9.98 -14.99 0.29
N ASN A 240 -9.74 -15.89 -0.68
CA ASN A 240 -10.50 -15.95 -1.93
C ASN A 240 -11.85 -16.67 -1.75
N VAL A 241 -12.68 -16.10 -0.90
CA VAL A 241 -14.03 -16.58 -0.59
C VAL A 241 -14.96 -15.37 -0.36
N PRO A 242 -16.28 -15.51 -0.51
CA PRO A 242 -17.23 -14.44 -0.19
C PRO A 242 -17.06 -13.90 1.24
N LEU A 243 -17.15 -12.58 1.40
CA LEU A 243 -17.19 -11.94 2.72
C LEU A 243 -18.59 -12.08 3.32
N VAL A 244 -18.86 -13.20 3.99
CA VAL A 244 -20.11 -13.44 4.72
C VAL A 244 -19.94 -13.11 6.20
N GLU A 245 -21.01 -12.61 6.84
CA GLU A 245 -20.99 -12.11 8.23
C GLU A 245 -20.57 -13.16 9.28
N GLN A 246 -20.57 -14.46 8.93
CA GLN A 246 -20.38 -15.58 9.86
C GLN A 246 -19.02 -16.27 9.73
N SER A 247 -18.18 -15.91 8.76
CA SER A 247 -16.86 -16.55 8.57
C SER A 247 -15.74 -15.67 9.09
N ASP A 248 -14.90 -16.20 9.97
CA ASP A 248 -13.68 -15.53 10.41
C ASP A 248 -12.77 -15.29 9.20
N THR A 249 -12.46 -14.02 8.94
CA THR A 249 -11.67 -13.56 7.80
C THR A 249 -10.38 -12.95 8.31
N THR A 250 -9.23 -13.49 7.90
CA THR A 250 -7.93 -12.93 8.25
C THR A 250 -7.34 -12.17 7.07
N LEU A 251 -6.97 -10.91 7.28
CA LEU A 251 -6.28 -10.07 6.31
C LEU A 251 -4.80 -9.94 6.66
N PHE A 252 -3.93 -10.05 5.66
CA PHE A 252 -2.49 -9.77 5.83
C PHE A 252 -2.11 -8.45 5.18
N ILE A 253 -1.40 -7.61 5.93
CA ILE A 253 -0.71 -6.43 5.40
C ILE A 253 0.71 -6.85 5.03
N ILE A 254 1.03 -6.81 3.74
CA ILE A 254 2.27 -7.34 3.15
C ILE A 254 3.10 -6.26 2.47
N ASP A 255 4.31 -6.61 2.04
CA ASP A 255 5.18 -5.78 1.20
C ASP A 255 5.69 -4.50 1.88
N TRP A 256 6.44 -4.69 2.96
CA TRP A 256 6.93 -3.59 3.80
C TRP A 256 8.26 -2.99 3.33
N GLU A 257 8.70 -3.26 2.10
CA GLU A 257 10.02 -2.82 1.63
C GLU A 257 10.16 -1.30 1.49
N LEU A 258 9.03 -0.59 1.39
CA LEU A 258 8.94 0.87 1.33
C LEU A 258 8.68 1.52 2.70
N CYS A 259 8.73 0.75 3.79
CA CYS A 259 8.54 1.29 5.13
C CYS A 259 9.62 2.31 5.48
N GLN A 260 9.20 3.41 6.10
CA GLN A 260 10.06 4.58 6.27
C GLN A 260 9.49 5.57 7.29
N ILE A 261 10.25 6.63 7.57
CA ILE A 261 9.76 7.79 8.30
C ILE A 261 9.12 8.79 7.33
N GLY A 262 7.83 9.05 7.49
CA GLY A 262 7.05 9.93 6.63
C GLY A 262 5.72 10.39 7.23
N THR A 263 4.99 11.18 6.46
CA THR A 263 3.64 11.65 6.83
C THR A 263 2.63 10.52 6.71
N ARG A 264 1.74 10.39 7.70
CA ARG A 264 0.65 9.40 7.73
C ARG A 264 -0.35 9.61 6.60
N ALA A 265 -0.40 10.82 6.03
CA ALA A 265 -1.20 11.11 4.85
C ALA A 265 -0.82 10.25 3.63
N LEU A 266 0.41 9.71 3.55
CA LEU A 266 0.81 8.78 2.50
C LEU A 266 0.03 7.46 2.60
N ASP A 267 0.04 6.82 3.77
CA ASP A 267 -0.69 5.54 3.98
C ASP A 267 -2.21 5.73 3.87
N LEU A 268 -2.74 6.83 4.43
CA LEU A 268 -4.17 7.15 4.35
C LEU A 268 -4.59 7.44 2.90
N GLY A 269 -3.88 8.35 2.24
CA GLY A 269 -4.28 8.84 0.92
C GLY A 269 -4.15 7.77 -0.16
N GLN A 270 -3.12 6.93 -0.10
CA GLN A 270 -2.92 5.86 -1.07
C GLN A 270 -4.02 4.80 -0.97
N MET A 271 -4.37 4.35 0.25
CA MET A 271 -5.47 3.41 0.47
C MET A 271 -6.81 4.00 -0.01
N ILE A 272 -7.10 5.25 0.36
CA ILE A 272 -8.35 5.92 -0.03
C ILE A 272 -8.44 6.08 -1.55
N ALA A 273 -7.35 6.49 -2.22
CA ALA A 273 -7.33 6.63 -3.68
C ALA A 273 -7.65 5.30 -4.37
N GLU A 274 -7.00 4.21 -3.94
CA GLU A 274 -7.15 2.88 -4.54
C GLU A 274 -8.54 2.27 -4.29
N LEU A 275 -9.15 2.54 -3.15
CA LEU A 275 -10.56 2.22 -2.92
C LEU A 275 -11.49 3.10 -3.76
N TYR A 276 -11.17 4.38 -3.94
CA TYR A 276 -12.02 5.31 -4.68
C TYR A 276 -11.96 5.06 -6.19
N GLU A 277 -10.83 4.58 -6.72
CA GLU A 277 -10.69 4.15 -8.11
C GLU A 277 -11.74 3.09 -8.51
N THR A 278 -12.19 2.22 -7.59
CA THR A 278 -13.25 1.26 -7.92
C THR A 278 -14.59 1.94 -8.20
N LYS A 279 -14.90 3.02 -7.46
CA LYS A 279 -16.08 3.85 -7.72
C LYS A 279 -15.90 4.63 -9.01
N LEU A 280 -14.77 5.30 -9.16
CA LEU A 280 -14.52 6.15 -10.31
C LEU A 280 -14.53 5.33 -11.61
N PHE A 281 -13.76 4.25 -11.72
CA PHE A 281 -13.64 3.49 -12.97
C PHE A 281 -14.76 2.47 -13.20
N LYS A 282 -15.26 1.83 -12.14
CA LYS A 282 -16.18 0.67 -12.26
C LYS A 282 -17.59 0.95 -11.71
N ASN A 283 -17.81 2.14 -11.13
CA ASN A 283 -19.06 2.52 -10.47
C ASN A 283 -19.49 1.52 -9.38
N VAL A 284 -18.52 1.03 -8.60
CA VAL A 284 -18.74 0.09 -7.50
C VAL A 284 -18.70 0.83 -6.16
N ASP A 285 -19.81 0.81 -5.42
CA ASP A 285 -19.96 1.54 -4.14
C ASP A 285 -19.24 0.87 -2.96
N CYS A 286 -18.91 -0.42 -3.07
CA CYS A 286 -18.13 -1.21 -2.11
C CYS A 286 -16.86 -0.47 -1.65
N GLY A 287 -16.14 0.19 -2.57
CA GLY A 287 -14.96 1.02 -2.27
C GLY A 287 -15.29 2.25 -1.42
N VAL A 288 -16.40 2.94 -1.71
CA VAL A 288 -16.85 4.11 -0.93
C VAL A 288 -17.28 3.70 0.48
N TRP A 289 -18.00 2.57 0.62
CA TRP A 289 -18.36 2.03 1.93
C TRP A 289 -17.12 1.63 2.73
N ALA A 290 -16.11 1.04 2.08
CA ALA A 290 -14.83 0.74 2.70
C ALA A 290 -14.08 2.01 3.13
N ILE A 291 -14.08 3.09 2.33
CA ILE A 291 -13.47 4.38 2.72
C ILE A 291 -14.16 4.95 3.97
N GLN A 292 -15.49 4.94 4.02
CA GLN A 292 -16.26 5.39 5.19
C GLN A 292 -15.86 4.61 6.43
N GLY A 293 -15.88 3.27 6.35
CA GLY A 293 -15.46 2.42 7.45
C GLY A 293 -14.00 2.66 7.85
N PHE A 294 -13.10 2.79 6.86
CA PHE A 294 -11.67 3.00 7.08
C PHE A 294 -11.38 4.25 7.88
N LEU A 295 -12.03 5.37 7.55
CA LEU A 295 -11.88 6.61 8.32
C LEU A 295 -12.57 6.53 9.69
N GLU A 296 -13.73 5.88 9.80
CA GLU A 296 -14.37 5.60 11.09
C GLU A 296 -13.46 4.78 12.02
N GLY A 297 -12.75 3.79 11.47
CA GLY A 297 -11.83 2.94 12.22
C GLY A 297 -10.50 3.62 12.56
N TYR A 298 -9.97 4.42 11.65
CA TYR A 298 -8.75 5.17 11.89
C TYR A 298 -8.94 6.27 12.94
N GLY A 299 -10.13 6.86 12.95
CA GLY A 299 -10.52 7.94 13.85
C GLY A 299 -10.40 9.32 13.20
N PRO A 300 -10.86 10.38 13.92
CA PRO A 300 -10.93 11.73 13.39
C PRO A 300 -9.54 12.27 13.04
N LEU A 301 -9.48 13.02 11.94
CA LEU A 301 -8.28 13.71 11.47
C LEU A 301 -8.35 15.19 11.89
N SER A 302 -7.20 15.80 12.14
CA SER A 302 -7.12 17.25 12.13
C SER A 302 -7.42 17.77 10.72
N ASP A 303 -7.94 18.99 10.59
CA ASP A 303 -8.24 19.59 9.29
C ASP A 303 -6.99 19.59 8.39
N ASP A 304 -5.80 19.89 8.94
CA ASP A 304 -4.54 19.85 8.19
C ASP A 304 -4.20 18.43 7.67
N MET A 305 -4.40 17.39 8.47
CA MET A 305 -4.18 15.99 8.05
C MET A 305 -5.23 15.55 7.02
N ALA A 306 -6.49 15.98 7.18
CA ALA A 306 -7.56 15.70 6.23
C ALA A 306 -7.27 16.32 4.86
N PHE A 307 -6.89 17.60 4.81
CA PHE A 307 -6.49 18.26 3.56
C PHE A 307 -5.23 17.63 2.97
N ARG A 308 -4.21 17.33 3.78
CA ARG A 308 -2.98 16.67 3.31
C ARG A 308 -3.26 15.29 2.71
N THR A 309 -4.18 14.55 3.30
CA THR A 309 -4.67 13.25 2.82
C THR A 309 -5.44 13.43 1.51
N ALA A 310 -6.37 14.39 1.42
CA ALA A 310 -7.11 14.68 0.19
C ALA A 310 -6.19 15.07 -0.98
N ILE A 311 -5.16 15.89 -0.72
CA ILE A 311 -4.12 16.22 -1.70
C ILE A 311 -3.43 14.93 -2.16
N HIS A 312 -3.06 14.05 -1.23
CA HIS A 312 -2.37 12.81 -1.61
C HIS A 312 -3.26 11.87 -2.42
N VAL A 313 -4.57 11.77 -2.09
CA VAL A 313 -5.56 11.06 -2.91
C VAL A 313 -5.56 11.63 -4.34
N GLY A 314 -5.65 12.95 -4.47
CA GLY A 314 -5.67 13.61 -5.77
C GLY A 314 -4.39 13.39 -6.59
N VAL A 315 -3.22 13.47 -5.94
CA VAL A 315 -1.92 13.16 -6.55
C VAL A 315 -1.89 11.72 -7.06
N HIS A 316 -2.37 10.76 -6.27
CA HIS A 316 -2.43 9.35 -6.67
C HIS A 316 -3.35 9.15 -7.88
N LEU A 317 -4.52 9.78 -7.91
CA LEU A 317 -5.45 9.67 -9.05
C LEU A 317 -4.86 10.25 -10.34
N VAL A 318 -4.19 11.40 -10.26
CA VAL A 318 -3.52 12.00 -11.43
C VAL A 318 -2.39 11.11 -11.92
N VAL A 319 -1.55 10.62 -11.01
CA VAL A 319 -0.36 9.85 -11.39
C VAL A 319 -0.71 8.40 -11.76
N TRP A 320 -1.30 7.64 -10.83
CA TRP A 320 -1.51 6.21 -10.99
C TRP A 320 -2.82 5.91 -11.70
N GLY A 321 -3.90 6.61 -11.35
CA GLY A 321 -5.20 6.45 -12.00
C GLY A 321 -5.13 6.65 -13.52
N SER A 322 -4.28 7.55 -14.01
CA SER A 322 -4.06 7.76 -15.45
C SER A 322 -3.21 6.69 -16.16
N ARG A 323 -2.58 5.79 -15.42
CA ARG A 323 -1.60 4.82 -15.93
C ARG A 323 -2.03 3.36 -15.76
N VAL A 324 -3.14 3.08 -15.06
CA VAL A 324 -3.58 1.69 -14.87
C VAL A 324 -4.21 1.16 -16.15
N ALA A 325 -3.47 0.29 -16.86
CA ALA A 325 -3.92 -0.29 -18.11
C ALA A 325 -5.23 -1.06 -17.96
N GLY A 326 -6.20 -0.81 -18.85
CA GLY A 326 -7.48 -1.54 -18.91
C GLY A 326 -8.53 -1.12 -17.86
N TRP A 327 -8.29 -0.05 -17.10
CA TRP A 327 -9.23 0.40 -16.07
C TRP A 327 -10.40 1.22 -16.59
N GLY A 328 -10.21 2.03 -17.63
CA GLY A 328 -11.26 2.85 -18.25
C GLY A 328 -10.97 3.20 -19.70
N SER A 329 -11.94 3.83 -20.37
CA SER A 329 -11.70 4.51 -21.64
C SER A 329 -10.85 5.77 -21.44
N GLU A 330 -10.36 6.37 -22.52
CA GLU A 330 -9.58 7.62 -22.45
C GLU A 330 -10.39 8.74 -21.79
N GLU A 331 -11.67 8.87 -22.11
CA GLU A 331 -12.56 9.86 -21.48
C GLU A 331 -12.69 9.60 -19.98
N LYS A 332 -12.79 8.32 -19.59
CA LYS A 332 -12.92 7.95 -18.19
C LYS A 332 -11.64 8.23 -17.41
N ILE A 333 -10.49 8.00 -18.03
CA ILE A 333 -9.19 8.35 -17.46
C ILE A 333 -9.11 9.87 -17.28
N GLU A 334 -9.52 10.66 -18.27
CA GLU A 334 -9.52 12.13 -18.17
C GLU A 334 -10.45 12.63 -17.05
N GLU A 335 -11.62 12.01 -16.85
CA GLU A 335 -12.51 12.30 -15.71
C GLU A 335 -11.82 12.03 -14.36
N VAL A 336 -11.09 10.92 -14.23
CA VAL A 336 -10.34 10.60 -13.00
C VAL A 336 -9.23 11.62 -12.76
N VAL A 337 -8.53 12.04 -13.81
CA VAL A 337 -7.50 13.08 -13.74
C VAL A 337 -8.10 14.43 -13.32
N LYS A 338 -9.30 14.78 -13.82
CA LYS A 338 -10.03 15.99 -13.38
C LYS A 338 -10.38 15.93 -11.89
N VAL A 339 -10.92 14.81 -11.42
CA VAL A 339 -11.22 14.62 -9.99
C VAL A 339 -9.95 14.73 -9.14
N GLY A 340 -8.85 14.10 -9.60
CA GLY A 340 -7.56 14.18 -8.91
C GLY A 340 -7.03 15.60 -8.80
N ARG A 341 -7.07 16.38 -9.89
CA ARG A 341 -6.73 17.81 -9.89
C ARG A 341 -7.59 18.59 -8.89
N ASP A 342 -8.91 18.40 -8.94
CA ASP A 342 -9.83 19.16 -8.08
C ASP A 342 -9.56 18.88 -6.60
N LEU A 343 -9.29 17.62 -6.23
CA LEU A 343 -8.87 17.25 -4.87
C LEU A 343 -7.58 17.95 -4.43
N ILE A 344 -6.59 18.04 -5.33
CA ILE A 344 -5.32 18.75 -5.04
C ILE A 344 -5.59 20.24 -4.83
N VAL A 345 -6.30 20.89 -5.77
CA VAL A 345 -6.54 22.34 -5.74
C VAL A 345 -7.39 22.74 -4.54
N GLN A 346 -8.49 22.04 -4.29
CA GLN A 346 -9.39 22.34 -3.18
C GLN A 346 -8.76 21.97 -1.83
N GLY A 347 -7.98 20.88 -1.80
CA GLY A 347 -7.21 20.49 -0.62
C GLY A 347 -6.14 21.52 -0.26
N TRP A 348 -5.39 22.01 -1.25
CA TRP A 348 -4.36 23.03 -1.06
C TRP A 348 -4.96 24.38 -0.63
N GLY A 349 -6.08 24.77 -1.23
CA GLY A 349 -6.85 25.96 -0.84
C GLY A 349 -7.60 25.83 0.50
N LYS A 350 -7.52 24.68 1.18
CA LYS A 350 -8.23 24.36 2.43
C LYS A 350 -9.75 24.60 2.35
N ASN A 351 -10.36 24.31 1.20
CA ASN A 351 -11.77 24.56 0.96
C ASN A 351 -12.65 23.43 1.55
N LYS A 352 -12.94 23.50 2.84
CA LYS A 352 -13.75 22.47 3.55
C LYS A 352 -15.16 22.35 2.99
N GLU A 353 -15.80 23.48 2.63
CA GLU A 353 -17.16 23.52 2.10
C GLU A 353 -17.31 22.74 0.79
N TRP A 354 -16.26 22.73 -0.05
CA TRP A 354 -16.25 21.92 -1.28
C TRP A 354 -16.38 20.42 -0.99
N PHE A 355 -15.80 19.95 0.11
CA PHE A 355 -15.84 18.54 0.50
C PHE A 355 -17.18 18.12 1.12
N GLU A 356 -18.01 19.02 1.63
CA GLU A 356 -19.30 18.69 2.27
C GLU A 356 -20.29 17.99 1.33
N ARG A 357 -20.08 18.10 0.02
CA ARG A 357 -20.91 17.45 -1.01
C ARG A 357 -20.12 16.45 -1.85
N HIS A 358 -18.88 16.16 -1.46
CA HIS A 358 -18.00 15.25 -2.17
C HIS A 358 -18.12 13.83 -1.59
N ASP A 359 -17.84 12.81 -2.40
CA ASP A 359 -17.82 11.39 -1.94
C ASP A 359 -16.84 11.14 -0.78
N LEU A 360 -15.85 12.03 -0.64
CA LEU A 360 -14.81 11.99 0.39
C LEU A 360 -15.09 12.97 1.55
N GLU A 361 -16.35 13.41 1.73
CA GLU A 361 -16.77 14.23 2.89
C GLU A 361 -16.34 13.64 4.24
N CYS A 362 -16.23 12.31 4.30
CA CYS A 362 -15.85 11.56 5.50
C CYS A 362 -14.42 11.87 5.99
N LEU A 363 -13.55 12.45 5.17
CA LEU A 363 -12.23 12.94 5.61
C LEU A 363 -12.33 14.05 6.66
N PHE A 364 -13.44 14.80 6.65
CA PHE A 364 -13.64 16.00 7.47
C PHE A 364 -14.70 15.84 8.55
N LYS A 365 -15.25 14.62 8.71
CA LYS A 365 -16.19 14.30 9.79
C LYS A 365 -15.41 14.07 11.08
N GLN A 366 -15.80 14.80 12.13
CA GLN A 366 -15.23 14.69 13.48
C GLN A 366 -16.03 13.70 14.34
#